data_AF-A0A259K3K0-F1
#
_entry.id   AF-A0A259K3K0-F1
#
_cell.length_a   1.000
_cell.length_b   1.000
_cell.length_c   1.000
_cell.angle_alpha   90.00
_cell.angle_beta   90.00
_cell.angle_gamma   90.00
#
_symmetry.space_group_name_H-M   'P 1'
#
loop_
_entity.id
_entity.type
_entity.pdbx_description
1 polymer ?
#
loop_
_entity_poly.entity_id
_entity_poly.type
_entity_poly.pdbx_seq_one_letter_code
_entity_poly.pdbx_strand_id
1 'polypeptide(L)'
;LKDRLARFAGSRWFLNQFHCRITEGPCSPGADALVRQSLTVASRTEQASLLAEAERLMLAENLFIPLGAPIRWSLVRGGLDGFNENRWSVHPLFDLAERPI
;
A
#
# COMPACT_ATOMS: atom_id res chain seq x y z
N LEU A 1 -2.80 19.09 10.33
CA LEU A 1 -3.36 18.09 9.39
C LEU A 1 -2.31 17.00 9.17
N LYS A 2 -2.51 15.75 9.64
CA LYS A 2 -1.57 14.65 9.36
C LYS A 2 -2.19 13.72 8.32
N ASP A 3 -2.18 14.14 7.07
CA ASP A 3 -2.33 13.23 5.94
C ASP A 3 -0.94 12.78 5.49
N ARG A 4 -0.75 11.48 5.26
CA ARG A 4 0.54 10.89 4.86
C ARG A 4 0.30 9.98 3.67
N LEU A 5 1.02 10.25 2.57
CA LEU A 5 1.01 9.42 1.38
C LEU A 5 2.11 8.37 1.44
N ALA A 6 1.81 7.19 0.89
CA ALA A 6 2.77 6.10 0.79
C ALA A 6 3.94 6.48 -0.14
N ARG A 7 5.18 6.43 0.39
CA ARG A 7 6.39 6.73 -0.40
C ARG A 7 6.78 5.59 -1.35
N PHE A 8 6.23 4.40 -1.13
CA PHE A 8 6.39 3.21 -1.97
C PHE A 8 5.16 2.30 -1.79
N ALA A 9 4.85 1.45 -2.77
CA ALA A 9 3.81 0.45 -2.55
C ALA A 9 4.30 -0.68 -1.65
N GLY A 10 3.42 -1.08 -0.75
CA GLY A 10 3.55 -2.31 0.01
C GLY A 10 2.93 -2.16 1.39
N SER A 11 2.34 -3.24 1.89
CA SER A 11 1.70 -3.28 3.22
C SER A 11 2.64 -2.84 4.33
N ARG A 12 3.95 -3.11 4.18
CA ARG A 12 4.98 -2.68 5.13
C ARG A 12 5.02 -1.16 5.35
N TRP A 13 4.78 -0.33 4.33
CA TRP A 13 4.75 1.12 4.53
C TRP A 13 3.65 1.51 5.52
N PHE A 14 2.48 0.90 5.37
CA PHE A 14 1.31 1.13 6.21
C PHE A 14 1.52 0.59 7.64
N LEU A 15 1.95 -0.67 7.78
CA LEU A 15 2.20 -1.26 9.09
C LEU A 15 3.28 -0.49 9.88
N ASN A 16 4.32 0.01 9.21
CA ASN A 16 5.35 0.82 9.86
C ASN A 16 4.85 2.17 10.41
N GLN A 17 3.65 2.64 10.04
CA GLN A 17 3.07 3.84 10.67
C GLN A 17 2.72 3.62 12.15
N PHE A 18 2.56 2.36 12.57
CA PHE A 18 2.26 1.94 13.94
C PHE A 18 3.48 1.34 14.67
N HIS A 19 4.68 1.47 14.11
CA HIS A 19 5.88 0.88 14.70
C HIS A 19 6.23 1.52 16.04
N CYS A 20 6.45 0.72 17.09
CA CYS A 20 6.56 1.18 18.48
C CYS A 20 7.72 2.16 18.75
N ARG A 21 8.73 2.20 17.88
CA ARG A 21 9.85 3.18 17.97
C ARG A 21 9.64 4.48 17.17
N ILE A 22 8.62 4.52 16.32
CA ILE A 22 8.37 5.64 15.38
C ILE A 22 7.11 6.41 15.78
N THR A 23 6.09 5.71 16.26
CA THR A 23 4.81 6.32 16.64
C THR A 23 4.82 6.76 18.11
N GLU A 24 4.20 7.90 18.40
CA GLU A 24 3.90 8.37 19.76
C GLU A 24 2.52 7.87 20.24
N GLY A 25 1.86 6.99 19.46
CA GLY A 25 0.51 6.47 19.71
C GLY A 25 0.45 4.96 19.93
N PRO A 26 -0.75 4.35 19.78
CA PRO A 26 -0.93 2.89 19.91
C PRO A 26 -0.03 2.11 18.96
N CYS A 27 0.58 1.05 19.47
CA CYS A 27 1.50 0.17 18.73
C CYS A 27 1.38 -1.26 19.24
N SER A 28 1.79 -2.24 18.41
CA SER A 28 1.84 -3.66 18.79
C SER A 28 3.27 -4.21 18.66
N PRO A 29 3.95 -4.56 19.78
CA PRO A 29 5.27 -5.18 19.73
C PRO A 29 5.28 -6.53 18.97
N GLY A 30 4.16 -7.27 19.01
CA GLY A 30 4.00 -8.51 18.27
C GLY A 30 3.93 -8.28 16.76
N ALA A 31 3.21 -7.25 16.32
CA ALA A 31 3.14 -6.89 14.91
C ALA A 31 4.51 -6.40 14.40
N ASP A 32 5.25 -5.64 15.21
CA ASP A 32 6.61 -5.23 14.90
C ASP A 32 7.56 -6.42 14.72
N ALA A 33 7.39 -7.50 15.50
CA ALA A 33 8.18 -8.72 15.36
C ALA A 33 7.90 -9.44 14.03
N LEU A 34 6.63 -9.57 13.66
CA LEU A 34 6.19 -10.17 12.40
C LEU A 34 6.67 -9.38 11.18
N VAL A 35 6.56 -8.04 11.22
CA VAL A 35 7.10 -7.17 10.17
C VAL A 35 8.61 -7.36 10.04
N ARG A 36 9.35 -7.47 11.14
CA ARG A 36 10.80 -7.71 11.12
C ARG A 36 11.15 -9.07 10.51
N GLN A 37 10.40 -10.11 10.86
CA GLN A 37 10.56 -11.45 10.27
C GLN A 37 10.27 -11.45 8.77
N SER A 38 9.30 -10.66 8.30
CA SER A 38 8.98 -10.56 6.87
C SER A 38 10.13 -10.03 6.00
N LEU A 39 11.12 -9.37 6.63
CA LEU A 39 12.31 -8.85 5.96
C LEU A 39 13.40 -9.91 5.76
N THR A 40 13.36 -11.01 6.51
CA THR A 40 14.39 -12.05 6.50
C THR A 40 14.03 -13.26 5.65
N VAL A 41 12.75 -13.44 5.32
CA VAL A 41 12.27 -14.58 4.53
C VAL A 41 12.51 -14.36 3.03
N ALA A 42 12.93 -15.41 2.33
CA ALA A 42 13.16 -15.36 0.88
C ALA A 42 11.86 -15.53 0.07
N SER A 43 10.90 -16.29 0.61
CA SER A 43 9.64 -16.57 -0.07
C SER A 43 8.70 -15.36 -0.04
N ARG A 44 8.23 -14.94 -1.22
CA ARG A 44 7.26 -13.84 -1.35
C ARG A 44 5.90 -14.19 -0.73
N THR A 45 5.50 -15.45 -0.82
CA THR A 45 4.26 -15.95 -0.21
C THR A 45 4.36 -15.93 1.32
N GLU A 46 5.50 -16.35 1.87
CA GLU A 46 5.76 -16.32 3.30
C GLU A 46 5.82 -14.87 3.82
N GLN A 47 6.53 -13.99 3.10
CA GLN A 47 6.55 -12.56 3.38
C GLN A 47 5.14 -11.97 3.44
N ALA A 48 4.29 -12.28 2.46
CA ALA A 48 2.90 -11.81 2.43
C ALA A 48 2.09 -12.34 3.62
N SER A 49 2.26 -13.61 3.99
CA SER A 49 1.59 -14.22 5.14
C SER A 49 1.96 -13.53 6.46
N LEU A 50 3.26 -13.26 6.67
CA LEU A 50 3.75 -12.56 7.86
C LEU A 50 3.19 -11.13 7.97
N LEU A 51 3.14 -10.40 6.85
CA LEU A 51 2.56 -9.06 6.82
C LEU A 51 1.04 -9.09 7.08
N ALA A 52 0.33 -10.10 6.58
CA ALA A 52 -1.10 -10.27 6.84
C ALA A 52 -1.38 -10.63 8.30
N GLU A 53 -0.53 -11.45 8.94
CA GLU A 53 -0.65 -11.72 10.38
C GLU A 53 -0.38 -10.47 11.22
N ALA A 54 0.62 -9.67 10.84
CA ALA A 54 0.89 -8.40 11.51
C ALA A 54 -0.34 -7.47 11.44
N GLU A 55 -0.98 -7.37 10.28
CA GLU A 55 -2.22 -6.61 10.11
C GLU A 55 -3.36 -7.14 11.00
N ARG A 56 -3.59 -8.46 11.02
CA ARG A 56 -4.60 -9.07 11.89
C ARG A 56 -4.39 -8.74 13.36
N LEU A 57 -3.14 -8.79 13.83
CA LEU A 57 -2.82 -8.47 15.22
C LEU A 57 -3.09 -6.99 15.54
N MET A 58 -2.69 -6.07 14.64
CA MET A 58 -2.99 -4.64 14.81
C MET A 58 -4.50 -4.35 14.82
N LEU A 59 -5.28 -5.08 14.01
CA LEU A 59 -6.74 -4.97 14.01
C LEU A 59 -7.36 -5.52 15.31
N ALA A 60 -6.87 -6.66 15.82
CA ALA A 60 -7.33 -7.24 17.09
C ALA A 60 -7.05 -6.32 18.28
N GLU A 61 -5.95 -5.55 18.23
CA GLU A 61 -5.58 -4.55 19.24
C GLU A 61 -6.25 -3.17 19.00
N ASN A 62 -7.09 -3.03 17.98
CA ASN A 62 -7.79 -1.79 17.61
C ASN A 62 -6.84 -0.59 17.37
N LEU A 63 -5.67 -0.82 16.77
CA LEU A 63 -4.68 0.24 16.54
C LEU A 63 -5.13 1.24 15.45
N PHE A 64 -5.99 0.81 14.53
CA PHE A 64 -6.55 1.64 13.47
C PHE A 64 -7.90 1.12 12.97
N ILE A 65 -8.62 1.99 12.26
CA ILE A 65 -9.89 1.65 11.59
C ILE A 65 -9.63 1.61 10.08
N PRO A 66 -9.68 0.43 9.41
CA PRO A 66 -9.56 0.36 7.97
C PRO A 66 -10.83 0.92 7.31
N LEU A 67 -10.68 1.92 6.45
CA LEU A 67 -11.80 2.47 5.67
C LEU A 67 -11.99 1.73 4.33
N GLY A 68 -10.91 1.24 3.74
CA GLY A 68 -10.90 0.55 2.45
C GLY A 68 -9.75 0.96 1.55
N ALA A 69 -9.68 0.36 0.38
CA ALA A 69 -8.72 0.74 -0.66
C ALA A 69 -9.14 2.06 -1.32
N PRO A 70 -8.19 2.93 -1.69
CA PRO A 70 -8.51 4.16 -2.42
C PRO A 70 -9.10 3.82 -3.79
N ILE A 71 -10.22 4.48 -4.14
CA ILE A 71 -10.80 4.41 -5.48
C ILE A 71 -10.03 5.37 -6.39
N ARG A 72 -9.55 4.86 -7.52
CA ARG A 72 -8.91 5.65 -8.57
C ARG A 72 -9.83 5.70 -9.76
N TRP A 73 -10.12 6.90 -10.25
CA TRP A 73 -10.94 7.12 -11.42
C TRP A 73 -10.22 8.10 -12.35
N SER A 74 -10.44 7.94 -13.65
CA SER A 74 -9.90 8.81 -14.69
C SER A 74 -11.04 9.19 -15.63
N LEU A 75 -11.19 10.49 -15.90
CA LEU A 75 -12.09 10.96 -16.95
C LEU A 75 -11.31 10.97 -18.27
N VAL A 76 -11.72 10.11 -19.21
CA VAL A 76 -11.02 9.91 -20.48
C VAL A 76 -11.91 10.38 -21.63
N ARG A 77 -11.34 11.17 -22.55
CA ARG A 77 -12.06 11.62 -23.75
C ARG A 77 -12.39 10.41 -24.63
N GLY A 78 -13.60 10.37 -25.18
CA GLY A 78 -13.97 9.37 -26.19
C GLY A 78 -13.04 9.44 -27.41
N GLY A 79 -12.53 8.28 -27.85
CA GLY A 79 -11.58 8.16 -28.95
C GLY A 79 -10.12 8.48 -28.59
N LEU A 80 -9.77 8.52 -27.29
CA LEU A 80 -8.38 8.53 -26.86
C LEU A 80 -7.84 7.10 -26.84
N ASP A 81 -6.84 6.84 -27.68
CA ASP A 81 -6.10 5.58 -27.70
C ASP A 81 -4.94 5.60 -26.71
N GLY A 82 -4.43 4.41 -26.35
CA GLY A 82 -3.28 4.25 -25.46
C GLY A 82 -3.54 4.51 -23.97
N PHE A 83 -4.74 4.96 -23.59
CA PHE A 83 -5.13 5.01 -22.19
C PHE A 83 -5.26 3.59 -21.61
N ASN A 84 -4.55 3.34 -20.50
CA ASN A 84 -4.66 2.10 -19.75
C ASN A 84 -4.81 2.39 -18.24
N GLU A 85 -5.78 1.76 -17.60
CA GLU A 85 -5.98 1.84 -16.16
C GLU A 85 -4.81 1.21 -15.41
N ASN A 86 -4.34 1.84 -14.34
CA ASN A 86 -3.31 1.24 -13.50
C ASN A 86 -3.44 1.62 -12.03
N ARG A 87 -2.87 0.77 -11.17
CA ARG A 87 -2.86 0.93 -9.71
C ARG A 87 -2.09 2.16 -9.20
N TRP A 88 -1.45 2.92 -10.07
CA TRP A 88 -0.62 4.05 -9.70
C TRP A 88 -1.25 5.39 -10.10
N SER A 89 -2.28 5.38 -10.95
CA SER A 89 -2.80 6.58 -11.63
C SER A 89 -1.71 7.39 -12.34
N VAL A 90 -0.67 6.71 -12.84
CA VAL A 90 0.41 7.34 -13.62
C VAL A 90 0.29 6.85 -15.05
N HIS A 91 0.03 7.75 -15.99
CA HIS A 91 -0.16 7.42 -17.40
C HIS A 91 1.00 8.00 -18.22
N PRO A 92 1.86 7.16 -18.84
CA PRO A 92 2.95 7.63 -19.69
C PRO A 92 2.40 8.44 -20.88
N LEU A 93 3.04 9.57 -21.18
CA LEU A 93 2.60 10.43 -22.28
C LEU A 93 2.77 9.80 -23.67
N PHE A 94 3.73 8.89 -23.81
CA PHE A 94 4.06 8.28 -25.10
C PHE A 94 2.86 7.50 -25.66
N ASP A 95 2.34 6.54 -24.90
CA ASP A 95 1.17 5.74 -25.31
C ASP A 95 -0.06 6.62 -25.63
N LEU A 96 -0.24 7.74 -24.91
CA LEU A 96 -1.36 8.66 -25.10
C LEU A 96 -1.21 9.60 -26.31
N ALA A 97 0.00 9.80 -26.80
CA ALA A 97 0.31 10.75 -27.86
C ALA A 97 0.41 10.10 -29.25
N GLU A 98 0.52 8.77 -29.31
CA GLU A 98 0.55 8.04 -30.56
C GLU A 98 -0.82 8.12 -31.25
N ARG A 99 -0.79 8.46 -32.54
CA ARG A 99 -1.96 8.33 -33.41
C ARG A 99 -2.03 6.89 -33.92
N PRO A 100 -3.23 6.27 -33.96
CA PRO A 100 -3.39 5.00 -34.66
C PRO A 100 -2.86 5.12 -36.09
N ILE A 101 -2.02 4.16 -36.49
CA ILE A 101 -1.59 3.95 -37.88
C ILE A 101 -2.73 3.40 -38.73
#